data_AF-A0A485LDA0-F1
#
_entry.id   AF-A0A485LDA0-F1
#
_cell.length_a   1.000
_cell.length_b   1.000
_cell.length_c   1.000
_cell.angle_alpha   90.00
_cell.angle_beta   90.00
_cell.angle_gamma   90.00
#
_symmetry.space_group_name_H-M   'P 1'
#
loop_
_entity.id
_entity.type
_entity.pdbx_description
1 polymer ?
#
loop_
_entity_poly.entity_id
_entity_poly.type
_entity_poly.pdbx_seq_one_letter_code
_entity_poly.pdbx_strand_id
1 'polypeptide(L)'
;MCRRVHGSFGGSYLEEGGVGPLKYMAPESLVPPHSFSYGSDVYSFGVLMWETFSEARPFSDLSGVAAAARVLEGGRLDVSLSSIPSQYEALMARCFHEDPTKRPTMAELHRALLT
;
A
#
# COMPACT_ATOMS: atom_id res chain seq x y z
N MET A 1 6.55 3.59 10.48
CA MET A 1 6.93 3.15 11.85
C MET A 1 7.05 1.62 11.86
N CYS A 2 8.06 1.05 11.19
CA CYS A 2 8.38 -0.36 11.37
C CYS A 2 9.01 -0.55 12.76
N ARG A 3 8.27 -1.14 13.71
CA ARG A 3 8.91 -1.74 14.88
C ARG A 3 9.47 -3.09 14.47
N ARG A 4 10.79 -3.23 14.56
CA ARG A 4 11.48 -4.51 14.55
C ARG A 4 11.13 -5.24 15.85
N VAL A 5 10.23 -6.22 15.79
CA VAL A 5 9.94 -7.10 16.93
C VAL A 5 10.92 -8.28 16.89
N HIS A 6 11.96 -8.22 17.72
CA HIS A 6 12.66 -9.43 18.15
C HIS A 6 11.86 -10.03 19.30
N GLY A 7 10.93 -10.91 18.95
CA GLY A 7 10.15 -11.69 19.90
C GLY A 7 9.46 -12.79 19.14
N SER A 8 9.51 -14.01 19.66
CA SER A 8 8.72 -15.13 19.18
C SER A 8 7.23 -14.78 19.35
N PHE A 9 6.65 -14.12 18.35
CA PHE A 9 5.27 -13.62 18.34
C PHE A 9 4.64 -14.00 17.00
N GLY A 10 4.21 -15.25 16.89
CA GLY A 10 3.16 -15.64 15.97
C GLY A 10 1.85 -15.05 16.50
N GLY A 11 1.47 -13.87 16.02
CA GLY A 11 0.27 -13.16 16.43
C GLY A 11 -0.61 -12.82 15.23
N SER A 12 -1.68 -13.60 15.09
CA SER A 12 -2.98 -13.34 14.47
C SER A 12 -3.34 -11.91 14.01
N TYR A 13 -2.74 -11.39 12.93
CA TYR A 13 -3.30 -10.23 12.21
C TYR A 13 -4.34 -10.63 11.15
N LEU A 14 -4.49 -11.92 10.87
CA LEU A 14 -5.31 -12.43 9.78
C LEU A 14 -6.25 -13.58 10.19
N GLU A 15 -6.07 -14.16 11.37
CA GLU A 15 -7.01 -15.15 11.90
C GLU A 15 -7.72 -14.58 13.12
N GLU A 16 -9.04 -14.74 13.16
CA GLU A 16 -9.99 -14.32 14.20
C GLU A 16 -10.27 -12.80 14.29
N GLY A 17 -11.10 -12.32 13.34
CA GLY A 17 -12.05 -11.21 13.59
C GLY A 17 -11.48 -9.77 13.69
N GLY A 18 -10.17 -9.58 13.57
CA GLY A 18 -9.55 -8.25 13.54
C GLY A 18 -9.21 -7.81 12.11
N VAL A 19 -9.96 -6.85 11.57
CA VAL A 19 -9.75 -6.29 10.23
C VAL A 19 -8.42 -5.53 10.21
N GLY A 20 -7.33 -6.19 9.80
CA GLY A 20 -6.12 -5.48 9.38
C GLY A 20 -6.45 -4.47 8.28
N PRO A 21 -5.62 -3.44 8.04
CA PRO A 21 -5.88 -2.44 7.01
C PRO A 21 -5.67 -3.01 5.60
N LEU A 22 -6.43 -4.05 5.23
CA LEU A 22 -6.27 -4.86 4.01
C LEU A 22 -6.23 -4.01 2.75
N LYS A 23 -6.99 -2.91 2.73
CA LYS A 23 -7.04 -1.93 1.62
C LYS A 23 -5.73 -1.18 1.39
N TYR A 24 -4.82 -1.21 2.36
CA TYR A 24 -3.52 -0.54 2.34
C TYR A 24 -2.36 -1.52 2.18
N MET A 25 -2.61 -2.83 2.28
CA MET A 25 -1.57 -3.85 2.26
C MET A 25 -1.05 -4.09 0.83
N ALA A 26 0.25 -4.30 0.74
CA ALA A 26 0.91 -4.70 -0.49
C ALA A 26 0.59 -6.17 -0.85
N PRO A 27 0.70 -6.57 -2.14
CA PRO A 27 0.42 -7.94 -2.56
C PRO A 27 1.19 -8.99 -1.74
N GLU A 28 2.48 -8.77 -1.49
CA GLU A 28 3.33 -9.69 -0.72
C GLU A 28 2.98 -9.78 0.77
N SER A 29 2.24 -8.80 1.30
CA SER A 29 1.77 -8.79 2.68
C SER A 29 0.44 -9.56 2.84
N LEU A 30 -0.30 -9.76 1.74
CA LEU A 30 -1.61 -10.42 1.74
C LEU A 30 -1.52 -11.95 1.60
N VAL A 31 -0.41 -12.48 1.09
CA VAL A 31 -0.23 -13.93 0.85
C VAL A 31 0.70 -14.56 1.88
N PRO A 32 0.35 -15.71 2.48
CA PRO A 32 1.27 -16.49 3.31
C PRO A 32 2.45 -17.06 2.50
N PRO A 33 3.69 -17.02 3.02
CA PRO A 33 4.10 -16.38 4.26
C PRO A 33 4.09 -14.85 4.11
N HIS A 34 3.34 -14.16 4.98
CA HIS A 34 3.18 -12.71 4.92
C HIS A 34 4.54 -12.01 5.01
N SER A 35 4.84 -11.17 4.02
CA SER A 35 6.08 -10.40 3.96
C SER A 35 5.82 -8.92 4.25
N PHE A 36 6.60 -8.37 5.17
CA PHE A 36 6.60 -6.97 5.53
C PHE A 36 8.01 -6.40 5.42
N SER A 37 8.15 -5.31 4.68
CA SER A 37 9.43 -4.71 4.33
C SER A 37 9.29 -3.20 4.10
N TYR A 38 10.42 -2.53 3.83
CA TYR A 38 10.38 -1.14 3.36
C TYR A 38 9.55 -0.99 2.07
N GLY A 39 9.51 -2.01 1.21
CA GLY A 39 8.70 -2.00 0.00
C GLY A 39 7.21 -2.04 0.29
N SER A 40 6.77 -2.83 1.29
CA SER A 40 5.35 -2.85 1.69
C SER A 40 4.93 -1.55 2.37
N ASP A 41 5.83 -0.93 3.14
CA ASP A 41 5.63 0.41 3.70
C ASP A 41 5.44 1.46 2.59
N VAL A 42 6.25 1.40 1.52
CA VAL A 42 6.12 2.29 0.35
C VAL A 42 4.78 2.12 -0.35
N TYR A 43 4.32 0.88 -0.52
CA TYR A 43 3.01 0.61 -1.12
C TYR A 43 1.89 1.23 -0.30
N SER A 44 1.86 0.97 1.01
CA SER A 44 0.82 1.53 1.91
C SER A 44 0.85 3.05 1.97
N PHE A 45 2.04 3.66 1.86
CA PHE A 45 2.18 5.11 1.73
C PHE A 45 1.63 5.62 0.39
N GLY A 46 1.82 4.89 -0.71
CA GLY A 46 1.18 5.19 -1.99
C GLY A 46 -0.35 5.20 -1.89
N VAL A 47 -0.93 4.25 -1.15
CA VAL A 47 -2.38 4.23 -0.87
C VAL A 47 -2.81 5.46 -0.07
N LEU A 48 -2.03 5.86 0.95
CA LEU A 48 -2.28 7.08 1.73
C LEU A 48 -2.20 8.36 0.89
N MET A 49 -1.19 8.47 0.01
CA MET A 49 -1.08 9.59 -0.92
C MET A 49 -2.31 9.67 -1.83
N TRP A 50 -2.73 8.52 -2.37
CA TRP A 50 -3.93 8.44 -3.20
C TRP A 50 -5.18 8.88 -2.43
N GLU A 51 -5.38 8.39 -1.20
CA GLU A 51 -6.51 8.78 -0.34
C GLU A 51 -6.50 10.28 -0.05
N THR A 52 -5.32 10.85 0.19
CA THR A 52 -5.16 12.29 0.48
C THR A 52 -5.55 13.17 -0.71
N PHE A 53 -5.08 12.86 -1.92
CA PHE A 53 -5.37 13.67 -3.12
C PHE A 53 -6.74 13.40 -3.73
N SER A 54 -7.28 12.19 -3.58
CA SER A 54 -8.62 11.86 -4.07
C SER A 54 -9.73 12.26 -3.09
N GLU A 55 -9.37 12.55 -1.83
CA GLU A 55 -10.30 12.74 -0.70
C GLU A 55 -11.30 11.58 -0.57
N ALA A 56 -10.91 10.38 -1.01
CA ALA A 56 -11.77 9.22 -1.11
C ALA A 56 -11.15 8.01 -0.39
N ARG A 57 -12.02 7.13 0.14
CA ARG A 57 -11.57 5.88 0.74
C ARG A 57 -11.02 4.94 -0.34
N PRO A 58 -9.85 4.31 -0.14
CA PRO A 58 -9.30 3.36 -1.10
C PRO A 58 -10.26 2.19 -1.31
N PHE A 59 -10.48 1.81 -2.58
CA PHE A 59 -11.43 0.75 -2.97
C PHE A 59 -12.79 0.91 -2.26
N SER A 60 -13.38 2.10 -2.31
CA SER A 60 -14.57 2.47 -1.52
C SER A 60 -15.78 1.56 -1.76
N ASP A 61 -15.85 0.95 -2.94
CA ASP A 61 -16.86 -0.01 -3.39
C ASP A 61 -16.63 -1.45 -2.91
N LEU A 62 -15.45 -1.76 -2.35
CA LEU A 62 -15.07 -3.10 -1.94
C LEU A 62 -14.97 -3.25 -0.42
N SER A 63 -15.26 -4.45 0.09
CA SER A 63 -14.86 -4.85 1.45
C SER A 63 -13.34 -4.96 1.55
N GLY A 64 -12.78 -5.05 2.77
CA GLY A 64 -11.35 -5.24 2.95
C GLY A 64 -10.81 -6.50 2.26
N VAL A 65 -11.53 -7.62 2.36
CA VAL A 65 -11.17 -8.90 1.72
C VAL A 65 -11.29 -8.82 0.21
N ALA A 66 -12.35 -8.20 -0.32
CA ALA A 66 -12.52 -8.04 -1.77
C ALA A 66 -11.44 -7.12 -2.37
N ALA A 67 -11.04 -6.06 -1.65
CA ALA A 67 -9.93 -5.21 -2.06
C ALA A 67 -8.60 -5.97 -2.06
N ALA A 68 -8.33 -6.78 -1.04
CA ALA A 68 -7.15 -7.64 -0.99
C ALA A 68 -7.10 -8.61 -2.18
N ALA A 69 -8.22 -9.29 -2.49
CA ALA A 69 -8.32 -10.16 -3.66
C ALA A 69 -8.03 -9.39 -4.96
N ARG A 70 -8.63 -8.21 -5.13
CA ARG A 70 -8.38 -7.36 -6.30
C ARG A 70 -6.92 -6.95 -6.45
N VAL A 71 -6.23 -6.66 -5.36
CA VAL A 71 -4.79 -6.33 -5.38
C VAL A 71 -3.95 -7.53 -5.82
N LEU A 72 -4.28 -8.73 -5.33
CA LEU A 72 -3.61 -9.98 -5.71
C LEU A 72 -3.85 -10.36 -7.19
N GLU A 73 -4.97 -9.95 -7.77
CA GLU A 73 -5.26 -10.08 -9.21
C GLU A 73 -4.55 -9.03 -10.07
N GLY A 74 -3.70 -8.17 -9.47
CA GLY A 74 -2.97 -7.11 -10.18
C GLY A 74 -3.73 -5.78 -10.27
N GLY A 75 -4.91 -5.67 -9.68
CA GLY A 75 -5.65 -4.41 -9.59
C GLY A 75 -4.93 -3.37 -8.72
N ARG A 76 -5.00 -2.10 -9.11
CA ARG A 76 -4.44 -0.94 -8.38
C ARG A 76 -5.44 0.20 -8.32
N LEU A 77 -5.19 1.16 -7.42
CA LEU A 77 -5.92 2.42 -7.39
C LEU A 77 -5.58 3.23 -8.64
N ASP A 78 -6.59 3.90 -9.21
CA ASP A 78 -6.39 4.75 -10.38
C ASP A 78 -5.68 6.05 -9.98
N VAL A 79 -4.45 6.23 -10.46
CA VAL A 79 -3.66 7.42 -10.16
C VAL A 79 -3.96 8.59 -11.12
N SER A 80 -4.74 8.38 -12.18
CA SER A 80 -4.99 9.35 -13.26
C SER A 80 -6.23 10.23 -12.98
N LEU A 81 -6.52 10.49 -11.70
CA LEU A 81 -7.65 11.32 -11.30
C LEU A 81 -7.31 12.80 -11.43
N SER A 82 -8.25 13.62 -11.88
CA SER A 82 -8.04 15.07 -12.03
C SER A 82 -7.70 15.80 -10.73
N SER A 83 -8.02 15.21 -9.57
CA SER A 83 -7.68 15.77 -8.25
C SER A 83 -6.23 15.48 -7.83
N ILE A 84 -5.58 14.51 -8.50
CA ILE A 84 -4.18 14.17 -8.27
C ILE A 84 -3.33 15.10 -9.16
N PRO A 85 -2.39 15.87 -8.59
CA PRO A 85 -1.47 16.67 -9.40
C PRO A 85 -0.61 15.77 -10.30
N SER A 86 -0.52 16.11 -11.58
CA SER A 86 0.14 15.29 -12.61
C SER A 86 1.60 14.94 -12.28
N GLN A 87 2.29 15.81 -11.54
CA GLN A 87 3.65 15.57 -11.05
C GLN A 87 3.77 14.34 -10.11
N TYR A 88 2.69 13.93 -9.45
CA TYR A 88 2.67 12.81 -8.51
C TYR A 88 2.10 11.51 -9.08
N GLU A 89 1.44 11.54 -10.24
CA GLU A 89 0.84 10.34 -10.86
C GLU A 89 1.89 9.25 -11.09
N ALA A 90 3.00 9.60 -11.74
CA ALA A 90 4.10 8.68 -12.02
C ALA A 90 4.80 8.21 -10.74
N LEU A 91 4.83 9.03 -9.69
CA LEU A 91 5.40 8.67 -8.39
C LEU A 91 4.54 7.61 -7.70
N MET A 92 3.22 7.84 -7.61
CA MET A 92 2.27 6.90 -7.01
C MET A 92 2.18 5.59 -7.80
N ALA A 93 2.19 5.65 -9.13
CA ALA A 93 2.23 4.46 -9.97
C ALA A 93 3.43 3.56 -9.64
N ARG A 94 4.61 4.13 -9.36
CA ARG A 94 5.79 3.37 -8.94
C ARG A 94 5.66 2.80 -7.52
N CYS A 95 4.97 3.47 -6.60
CA CYS A 95 4.66 2.90 -5.28
C CYS A 95 3.84 1.59 -5.40
N PHE A 96 3.02 1.48 -6.44
CA PHE A 96 2.15 0.33 -6.71
C PHE A 96 2.78 -0.76 -7.58
N HIS A 97 4.08 -0.68 -7.85
CA HIS A 97 4.79 -1.71 -8.61
C HIS A 97 4.68 -3.08 -7.93
N GLU A 98 4.44 -4.14 -8.72
CA GLU A 98 4.32 -5.52 -8.24
C GLU A 98 5.55 -5.96 -7.43
N ASP A 99 6.72 -5.93 -8.07
CA ASP A 99 8.01 -6.18 -7.43
C ASP A 99 8.36 -5.08 -6.40
N PRO A 100 8.49 -5.42 -5.10
CA PRO A 100 8.79 -4.45 -4.05
C PRO A 100 10.14 -3.75 -4.23
N THR A 101 11.10 -4.36 -4.93
CA THR A 101 12.44 -3.79 -5.15
C THR A 101 12.46 -2.69 -6.21
N LYS A 102 11.41 -2.61 -7.04
CA LYS A 102 11.24 -1.58 -8.08
C LYS A 102 10.42 -0.38 -7.59
N ARG A 103 9.89 -0.45 -6.37
CA ARG A 103 9.22 0.68 -5.72
C ARG A 103 10.27 1.71 -5.29
N PRO A 104 9.93 3.02 -5.26
CA PRO A 104 10.86 4.03 -4.76
C PRO A 104 11.14 3.81 -3.28
N THR A 105 12.26 4.29 -2.80
CA THR A 105 12.53 4.38 -1.36
C THR A 105 11.73 5.52 -0.73
N MET A 106 11.49 5.44 0.58
CA MET A 106 10.89 6.57 1.32
C MET A 106 11.72 7.86 1.22
N ALA A 107 13.04 7.76 1.09
CA ALA A 107 13.91 8.92 0.89
C ALA A 107 13.68 9.59 -0.47
N GLU A 108 13.45 8.81 -1.54
CA GLU A 108 13.08 9.32 -2.85
C GLU A 108 11.70 9.96 -2.84
N LEU A 109 10.73 9.34 -2.16
CA LEU A 109 9.38 9.91 -1.98
C LEU A 109 9.43 11.24 -1.24
N HIS A 110 10.12 11.32 -0.11
CA HIS A 110 10.28 12.55 0.65
C HIS A 110 10.90 13.67 -0.20
N ARG A 111 11.93 13.37 -0.99
CA ARG A 111 12.55 14.37 -1.89
C ARG A 111 11.57 14.85 -2.96
N ALA A 112 10.78 13.94 -3.55
CA ALA A 112 9.83 14.29 -4.60
C ALA A 112 8.62 15.10 -4.09
N LEU A 113 8.28 15.00 -2.80
CA LEU A 113 7.17 15.74 -2.19
C LEU A 113 7.55 17.16 -1.73
N LEU A 114 8.84 17.50 -1.72
CA LEU A 114 9.35 18.82 -1.31
C LEU A 114 9.72 19.73 -2.49
N THR A 115 9.56 19.25 -3.71
CA THR A 115 9.84 19.96 -4.97
C THR A 115 8.56 20.38 -5.64
#